data_AF-A0A6C0AJL0-F1
#
_entry.id   AF-A0A6C0AJL0-F1
#
_cell.length_a   1.000
_cell.length_b   1.000
_cell.length_c   1.000
_cell.angle_alpha   90.00
_cell.angle_beta   90.00
_cell.angle_gamma   90.00
#
_symmetry.space_group_name_H-M   'P 1'
#
loop_
_entity.id
_entity.type
_entity.pdbx_description
1 polymer ?
#
loop_
_entity_poly.entity_id
_entity_poly.type
_entity_poly.pdbx_seq_one_letter_code
_entity_poly.pdbx_strand_id
1 'polypeptide(L)' 'MLEVKWVIIGILTGLVIGCVFVPPTRKSIGVPSPGSKEVFHTDTGCVRFDSTEVPCTAEPDSMNLLASQK' A
#
# COMPACT_ATOMS: atom_id res chain seq x y z
N MET A 1 14.69 -44.71 -9.36
CA MET A 1 14.65 -43.76 -10.50
C MET A 1 13.41 -42.91 -10.32
N LEU A 2 13.55 -41.59 -10.36
CA LEU A 2 12.39 -40.71 -10.30
C LEU A 2 11.63 -40.81 -11.62
N GLU A 3 10.34 -41.11 -11.53
CA GLU A 3 9.46 -41.25 -12.67
C GLU A 3 9.18 -39.85 -13.26
N VAL A 4 9.64 -39.62 -14.49
CA VAL A 4 9.65 -38.28 -15.14
C VAL A 4 8.27 -37.63 -15.15
N LYS A 5 7.19 -38.41 -15.26
CA LYS A 5 5.81 -37.94 -15.24
C LYS A 5 5.47 -37.17 -13.94
N TRP A 6 5.90 -37.69 -12.80
CA TRP A 6 5.61 -37.07 -11.49
C TRP A 6 6.41 -35.80 -11.27
N VAL A 7 7.62 -35.72 -11.82
CA VAL A 7 8.44 -34.49 -11.78
C VAL A 7 7.78 -33.38 -12.57
N ILE A 8 7.29 -33.67 -13.78
CA ILE A 8 6.61 -32.68 -14.63
C ILE A 8 5.34 -32.18 -13.96
N ILE A 9 4.52 -33.10 -13.40
CA ILE A 9 3.31 -32.72 -12.67
C ILE A 9 3.64 -31.81 -11.49
N GLY A 10 4.65 -32.16 -10.69
CA GLY A 10 5.06 -31.35 -9.54
C GLY A 10 5.51 -29.93 -9.92
N ILE A 11 6.26 -29.80 -11.02
CA ILE A 11 6.70 -28.49 -11.53
C ILE A 11 5.50 -27.65 -11.98
N LEU A 12 4.58 -28.24 -12.75
CA LEU A 12 3.39 -27.53 -13.23
C LEU A 12 2.49 -27.07 -12.07
N THR A 13 2.26 -27.94 -11.09
CA THR A 13 1.47 -27.60 -9.91
C THR A 13 2.14 -26.50 -9.09
N GLY A 14 3.46 -26.58 -8.87
CA GLY A 14 4.21 -25.55 -8.15
C GLY A 14 4.17 -24.19 -8.86
N LEU A 15 4.26 -24.20 -10.19
CA LEU A 15 4.18 -22.98 -11.00
C LEU A 15 2.79 -22.35 -10.96
N VAL A 16 1.72 -23.16 -11.07
CA VAL A 16 0.35 -22.67 -10.94
C VAL A 16 0.12 -22.04 -9.56
N ILE A 17 0.57 -22.69 -8.49
CA ILE A 17 0.46 -22.13 -7.14
C ILE A 17 1.25 -20.82 -7.05
N GLY A 18 2.52 -20.79 -7.48
CA GLY A 18 3.33 -19.57 -7.43
C GLY A 18 2.78 -18.41 -8.25
N CYS A 19 2.13 -18.68 -9.38
CA CYS A 19 1.55 -17.63 -10.25
C CYS A 19 0.17 -17.17 -9.82
N VAL A 20 -0.69 -18.07 -9.31
CA VAL A 20 -2.07 -17.75 -8.92
C VAL A 20 -2.12 -17.11 -7.55
N PHE A 21 -1.26 -17.53 -6.62
CA PHE A 21 -1.13 -16.88 -5.33
C PHE A 21 -0.27 -15.63 -5.47
N VAL A 22 -0.87 -14.58 -6.05
CA VAL A 22 -0.30 -13.24 -6.07
C VAL A 22 0.04 -12.86 -4.63
N PRO A 23 1.31 -12.53 -4.31
CA PRO A 23 1.67 -12.13 -2.97
C PRO A 23 0.80 -10.92 -2.59
N PRO A 24 0.28 -10.86 -1.34
CA PRO A 24 -0.55 -9.74 -0.92
C PRO A 24 0.21 -8.44 -1.22
N THR A 25 -0.46 -7.50 -1.89
CA THR A 25 0.14 -6.23 -2.26
C THR A 25 0.74 -5.61 -1.00
N ARG A 26 2.06 -5.42 -1.02
CA ARG A 26 2.76 -4.82 0.11
C ARG A 26 2.16 -3.43 0.30
N LYS A 27 1.48 -3.19 1.42
CA LYS A 27 1.04 -1.84 1.79
C LYS A 27 2.31 -0.98 1.87
N SER A 28 2.54 -0.17 0.85
CA SER A 28 3.69 0.74 0.84
C SER A 28 3.41 1.85 1.84
N ILE A 29 4.35 2.09 2.74
CA ILE A 29 4.31 3.27 3.60
C ILE A 29 4.44 4.47 2.66
N GLY A 30 3.40 5.29 2.61
CA GLY A 30 3.30 6.45 1.74
C GLY A 30 2.58 7.57 2.45
N VAL A 31 2.90 8.81 2.09
CA VAL A 31 2.13 9.98 2.52
C VAL A 31 0.89 10.13 1.63
N PRO A 32 -0.25 10.56 2.19
CA PRO A 32 -1.44 10.84 1.40
C PRO A 32 -1.14 11.93 0.36
N SER A 33 -1.55 11.70 -0.88
CA SER A 33 -1.53 12.72 -1.92
C SER A 33 -2.86 13.52 -1.91
N PRO A 34 -2.82 14.80 -2.30
CA PRO A 34 -4.04 15.58 -2.51
C PRO A 34 -4.98 14.85 -3.48
N GLY A 35 -6.22 14.58 -3.05
CA GLY A 35 -7.21 13.84 -3.84
C GLY A 35 -7.24 12.32 -3.65
N SER A 36 -6.33 11.74 -2.85
CA SER A 36 -6.43 10.33 -2.46
C SER A 36 -7.63 10.10 -1.54
N LYS A 37 -8.47 9.11 -1.86
CA LYS A 37 -9.64 8.71 -1.05
C LYS A 37 -9.40 7.44 -0.24
N GLU A 38 -8.14 7.01 -0.17
CA GLU A 38 -7.74 5.76 0.46
C GLU A 38 -7.66 5.92 1.97
N VAL A 39 -7.92 4.83 2.71
CA VAL A 39 -7.76 4.79 4.17
C VAL A 39 -6.34 4.35 4.47
N PHE A 40 -5.58 5.18 5.18
CA PHE A 40 -4.21 4.89 5.55
C PHE A 40 -4.18 4.17 6.90
N HIS A 41 -3.33 3.16 7.00
CA HIS A 41 -3.14 2.39 8.22
C HIS A 41 -1.84 2.80 8.89
N THR A 42 -1.93 3.11 10.17
CA THR A 42 -0.81 3.33 11.08
C THR A 42 -0.73 2.17 12.06
N ASP A 43 0.39 2.02 12.78
CA ASP A 43 0.58 0.93 13.75
C ASP A 43 -0.46 0.95 14.88
N THR A 44 -1.08 2.11 15.14
CA THR A 44 -2.06 2.32 16.22
C THR A 44 -3.50 2.43 15.74
N GLY A 45 -3.79 2.40 14.43
CA GLY A 45 -5.15 2.52 13.90
C GLY A 45 -5.26 3.04 12.47
N CYS A 46 -6.47 3.41 12.06
CA CYS A 46 -6.77 3.92 10.72
C CYS A 46 -6.93 5.45 10.75
N VAL A 47 -6.34 6.15 9.78
CA VAL A 47 -6.49 7.60 9.59
C VAL A 47 -7.03 7.90 8.20
N ARG A 48 -7.90 8.91 8.13
CA ARG A 48 -8.43 9.46 6.88
C ARG A 48 -8.15 10.95 6.86
N PHE A 49 -7.53 11.41 5.79
CA PHE A 49 -7.23 12.82 5.57
C PHE A 49 -8.22 13.38 4.55
N ASP A 50 -8.95 14.43 4.93
CA ASP A 50 -9.73 15.22 3.98
C ASP A 50 -8.92 16.49 3.67
N SER A 51 -8.39 16.59 2.45
CA SER A 51 -7.61 17.75 2.00
C SER A 51 -8.54 18.85 1.49
N THR A 52 -8.42 20.05 2.07
CA THR A 52 -9.07 21.27 1.54
C THR A 52 -8.04 22.10 0.78
N GLU A 53 -8.41 22.63 -0.38
CA GLU A 53 -7.58 23.59 -1.09
C GLU A 53 -7.50 24.88 -0.28
N VAL A 54 -6.28 25.34 -0.02
CA VAL A 54 -6.00 26.62 0.63
C VAL A 54 -5.31 27.55 -0.38
N PRO A 55 -5.61 28.86 -0.37
CA PRO A 55 -4.96 29.80 -1.26
C PRO A 55 -3.46 29.85 -0.99
N CYS A 56 -2.65 29.85 -2.07
CA CYS A 56 -1.20 29.99 -1.94
C CYS A 56 -0.86 31.38 -1.40
N THR A 57 -0.46 31.45 -0.13
CA THR A 57 0.10 32.66 0.49
C THR A 57 1.62 32.68 0.33
N ALA A 58 2.23 33.86 0.44
CA ALA A 58 3.69 34.02 0.32
C ALA A 58 4.47 33.39 1.49
N GLU A 59 3.77 32.99 2.55
CA GLU A 59 4.33 32.36 3.75
C GLU A 59 4.00 30.87 3.71
N PRO A 60 5.00 29.97 3.67
CA PRO A 60 4.75 28.53 3.67
C PRO A 60 4.33 28.07 5.06
N ASP A 61 3.04 27.80 5.26
CA ASP A 61 2.57 27.12 6.46
C ASP A 61 3.04 25.67 6.47
N SER A 62 3.94 25.34 7.39
CA SER A 62 4.41 23.98 7.56
C SER A 62 3.28 23.08 8.06
N MET A 63 3.10 21.91 7.43
CA MET A 63 2.12 20.89 7.84
C MET A 63 2.25 20.48 9.32
N ASN A 64 3.42 20.73 9.94
CA ASN A 64 3.67 20.41 11.34
C ASN A 64 2.94 21.36 12.31
N LEU A 65 2.65 22.60 11.91
CA LEU A 65 1.93 23.57 12.73
C LEU A 65 0.42 23.31 12.78
N LEU A 66 -0.16 22.82 11.69
CA LEU A 66 -1.59 22.49 11.60
C LEU A 66 -1.95 21.23 12.41
N ALA A 67 -1.02 20.29 12.59
CA ALA A 67 -1.22 19.11 13.42
C ALA A 67 -1.25 19.41 14.93
N SER A 68 -0.69 20.54 15.36
CA SER A 68 -0.64 20.95 16.78
C SER A 68 -1.84 21.79 17.23
N GLN A 69 -2.66 22.30 16.30
CA GLN A 69 -3.80 23.18 16.61
C GLN A 69 -5.12 22.44 16.85
N LYS A 70 -5.11 21.10 16.97
CA LYS A 70 -6.29 20.29 17.26
C LYS A 70 -6.04 19.39 18.45
#